data_AF-A0A932WZY1-F1
#
_entry.id   AF-A0A932WZY1-F1
#
_cell.length_a   1.000
_cell.length_b   1.000
_cell.length_c   1.000
_cell.angle_alpha   90.00
_cell.angle_beta   90.00
_cell.angle_gamma   90.00
#
_symmetry.space_group_name_H-M   'P 1'
#
loop_
_entity.id
_entity.type
_entity.pdbx_description
1 polymer ?
#
loop_
_entity_poly.entity_id
_entity_poly.type
_entity_poly.pdbx_seq_one_letter_code
_entity_poly.pdbx_strand_id
1 'polypeptide(L)'
;MMDLFGVSPTFDDPIGMLRACHRRIERAVNVLERVAEREQNGTFDAEAGEALRQTLYYFSTGVPRHAADEEQSLFPRLRQHDPVAFRSLEALTREHTEADATYRELADLAEELLRTGRFETPEKSDRFRRLASMLGDLYRLHIRAEDEELLPRAQADLSAEEMGHIGTEMAARRGIDWERQRRVVASLESRARRRRGPESLRDGGLTGAAGADLAHGRVRRQE
;
A
#
# COMPACT_ATOMS: atom_id res chain seq x y z
N MET A 1 13.65 -15.71 0.12
CA MET A 1 13.41 -14.33 0.58
C MET A 1 12.30 -13.77 -0.29
N MET A 2 11.04 -13.95 0.12
CA MET A 2 9.92 -13.36 -0.64
C MET A 2 9.95 -11.86 -0.45
N ASP A 3 10.13 -11.14 -1.55
CA ASP A 3 10.09 -9.69 -1.57
C ASP A 3 8.64 -9.24 -1.35
N LEU A 4 8.30 -9.04 -0.08
CA LEU A 4 6.99 -8.57 0.38
C LEU A 4 6.75 -7.08 0.03
N PHE A 5 7.75 -6.38 -0.52
CA PHE A 5 7.78 -4.92 -0.62
C PHE A 5 8.33 -4.46 -1.98
N GLY A 6 7.52 -4.60 -3.03
CA GLY A 6 7.67 -3.77 -4.23
C GLY A 6 7.71 -2.27 -3.88
N VAL A 7 8.10 -1.43 -4.86
CA VAL A 7 8.21 0.04 -4.69
C VAL A 7 6.99 0.56 -3.94
N SER A 8 7.23 0.97 -2.69
CA SER A 8 6.15 1.38 -1.80
C SER A 8 5.84 2.86 -2.04
N PRO A 9 4.56 3.21 -2.24
CA PRO A 9 4.15 4.61 -2.34
C PRO A 9 4.66 5.42 -1.15
N THR A 10 5.00 6.68 -1.40
CA THR A 10 5.39 7.63 -0.34
C THR A 10 4.15 8.29 0.24
N PHE A 11 4.33 9.06 1.33
CA PHE A 11 3.24 9.80 1.97
C PHE A 11 2.66 10.94 1.12
N ASP A 12 3.21 11.21 -0.08
CA ASP A 12 2.58 12.10 -1.07
C ASP A 12 1.47 11.39 -1.87
N ASP A 13 1.32 10.06 -1.72
CA ASP A 13 0.22 9.26 -2.28
C ASP A 13 -0.44 8.38 -1.19
N PRO A 14 -1.27 8.98 -0.32
CA PRO A 14 -1.96 8.25 0.76
C PRO A 14 -2.83 7.09 0.25
N ILE A 15 -3.54 7.28 -0.87
CA ILE A 15 -4.41 6.25 -1.46
C ILE A 15 -3.58 5.08 -1.98
N GLY A 16 -2.47 5.33 -2.67
CA GLY A 16 -1.53 4.29 -3.04
C GLY A 16 -0.96 3.54 -1.83
N MET A 17 -0.68 4.24 -0.74
CA MET A 17 -0.21 3.61 0.50
C MET A 17 -1.24 2.65 1.11
N LEU A 18 -2.53 3.03 1.16
CA LEU A 18 -3.62 2.18 1.62
C LEU A 18 -3.77 0.93 0.73
N ARG A 19 -3.81 1.12 -0.60
CA ARG A 19 -3.81 -0.01 -1.55
C ARG A 19 -2.63 -0.95 -1.38
N ALA A 20 -1.43 -0.41 -1.15
CA ALA A 20 -0.26 -1.23 -0.87
C ALA A 20 -0.38 -2.00 0.46
N CYS A 21 -1.05 -1.44 1.47
CA CYS A 21 -1.40 -2.15 2.70
C CYS A 21 -2.43 -3.26 2.43
N HIS A 22 -3.45 -3.03 1.61
CA HIS A 22 -4.41 -4.06 1.20
C HIS A 22 -3.72 -5.27 0.59
N ARG A 23 -2.80 -5.04 -0.36
CA ARG A 23 -2.05 -6.14 -0.99
C ARG A 23 -1.20 -6.92 0.03
N ARG A 24 -0.69 -6.26 1.08
CA ARG A 24 0.04 -6.93 2.17
C ARG A 24 -0.89 -7.74 3.06
N ILE A 25 -2.07 -7.21 3.39
CA ILE A 25 -3.10 -7.91 4.16
C ILE A 25 -3.56 -9.17 3.43
N GLU A 26 -3.85 -9.08 2.13
CA GLU A 26 -4.20 -10.25 1.32
C GLU A 26 -3.10 -11.33 1.32
N ARG A 27 -1.83 -10.92 1.17
CA ARG A 27 -0.71 -11.86 1.28
C ARG A 27 -0.65 -12.50 2.67
N ALA A 28 -0.86 -11.71 3.72
CA ALA A 28 -0.83 -12.17 5.10
C ALA A 28 -1.95 -13.18 5.40
N VAL A 29 -3.20 -12.92 5.00
CA VAL A 29 -4.30 -13.89 5.18
C VAL A 29 -4.08 -15.18 4.37
N ASN A 30 -3.55 -15.07 3.14
CA ASN A 30 -3.21 -16.25 2.34
C ASN A 30 -2.09 -17.09 3.00
N VAL A 31 -1.17 -16.47 3.74
CA VAL A 31 -0.18 -17.20 4.55
C VAL A 31 -0.85 -17.94 5.69
N LEU A 32 -1.80 -17.32 6.40
CA LEU A 32 -2.54 -17.99 7.50
C LEU A 32 -3.29 -19.23 7.00
N GLU A 33 -3.99 -19.12 5.86
CA GLU A 33 -4.71 -20.23 5.25
C GLU A 33 -3.76 -21.38 4.87
N ARG A 34 -2.62 -21.07 4.23
CA ARG A 34 -1.60 -22.07 3.88
C ARG A 34 -0.95 -22.72 5.10
N VAL A 35 -0.75 -21.95 6.17
CA VAL A 35 -0.21 -22.50 7.43
C VAL A 35 -1.22 -23.47 8.04
N ALA A 36 -2.52 -23.15 8.02
CA ALA A 36 -3.55 -24.07 8.47
C ALA A 36 -3.58 -25.36 7.64
N GLU A 37 -3.47 -25.27 6.32
CA GLU A 37 -3.38 -26.45 5.44
C GLU A 37 -2.13 -27.30 5.72
N ARG A 38 -0.97 -26.66 5.91
CA ARG A 38 0.29 -27.37 6.22
C ARG A 38 0.22 -28.08 7.57
N GLU A 39 -0.37 -27.43 8.58
CA GLU A 39 -0.59 -28.02 9.90
C GLU A 39 -1.46 -29.27 9.80
N GLN A 40 -2.61 -29.19 9.12
CA GLN A 40 -3.51 -30.32 8.93
C GLN A 40 -2.86 -31.51 8.21
N ASN A 41 -1.99 -31.22 7.24
CA ASN A 41 -1.29 -32.24 6.47
C ASN A 41 -0.02 -32.78 7.17
N GLY A 42 0.29 -32.31 8.39
CA GLY A 42 1.50 -32.72 9.12
C GLY A 42 2.80 -32.24 8.46
N THR A 43 2.73 -31.17 7.66
CA THR A 43 3.84 -30.56 6.90
C THR A 43 4.21 -29.17 7.40
N PHE A 44 3.82 -28.85 8.64
CA PHE A 44 4.24 -27.62 9.31
C PHE A 44 5.73 -27.71 9.67
N ASP A 45 6.55 -26.92 8.98
CA ASP A 45 8.00 -26.90 9.08
C ASP A 45 8.52 -25.53 9.55
N ALA A 46 9.85 -25.41 9.66
CA ALA A 46 10.50 -24.17 10.09
C ALA A 46 10.18 -22.97 9.17
N GLU A 47 9.99 -23.22 7.87
CA GLU A 47 9.60 -22.18 6.90
C GLU A 47 8.17 -21.68 7.18
N ALA A 48 7.22 -22.59 7.37
CA ALA A 48 5.84 -22.25 7.74
C ALA A 48 5.79 -21.49 9.08
N GLY A 49 6.60 -21.91 10.07
CA GLY A 49 6.72 -21.20 11.34
C GLY A 49 7.29 -19.79 11.22
N GLU A 50 8.28 -19.57 10.35
CA GLU A 50 8.79 -18.22 10.05
C GLU A 50 7.74 -17.34 9.39
N ALA A 51 7.06 -17.87 8.37
CA ALA A 51 6.00 -17.15 7.67
C ALA A 51 4.86 -16.77 8.62
N LEU A 52 4.47 -17.68 9.53
CA LEU A 52 3.47 -17.41 10.57
C LEU A 52 3.93 -16.29 11.51
N ARG A 53 5.18 -16.33 12.02
CA ARG A 53 5.72 -15.27 12.90
C ARG A 53 5.72 -13.90 12.24
N GLN A 54 6.16 -13.80 10.99
CA GLN A 54 6.15 -12.54 10.23
C GLN A 54 4.72 -12.03 10.01
N THR A 55 3.78 -12.94 9.76
CA THR A 55 2.37 -12.63 9.61
C THR A 55 1.76 -12.10 10.90
N LEU A 56 2.01 -12.75 12.04
CA LEU A 56 1.56 -12.27 13.36
C LEU A 56 2.16 -10.91 13.70
N TYR A 57 3.43 -10.66 13.38
CA TYR A 57 4.05 -9.35 13.57
C TYR A 57 3.38 -8.27 12.71
N TYR A 58 3.06 -8.58 11.45
CA TYR A 58 2.37 -7.64 10.57
C TYR A 58 0.95 -7.35 11.06
N PHE A 59 0.18 -8.36 11.48
CA PHE A 59 -1.16 -8.15 12.02
C PHE A 59 -1.16 -7.39 13.35
N SER A 60 -0.16 -7.58 14.21
CA SER A 60 -0.09 -6.84 15.50
C SER A 60 0.38 -5.39 15.36
N THR A 61 1.01 -5.01 14.24
CA THR A 61 1.60 -3.67 14.07
C THR A 61 1.10 -2.91 12.84
N GLY A 62 1.06 -3.56 11.68
CA GLY A 62 0.72 -2.96 10.40
C GLY A 62 -0.79 -2.76 10.21
N VAL A 63 -1.58 -3.78 10.54
CA VAL A 63 -3.04 -3.76 10.37
C VAL A 63 -3.71 -2.69 11.27
N PRO A 64 -3.40 -2.58 12.57
CA PRO A 64 -3.93 -1.50 13.40
C PRO A 64 -3.57 -0.11 12.90
N ARG A 65 -2.38 0.06 12.30
CA ARG A 65 -1.98 1.35 11.71
C ARG A 65 -2.78 1.68 10.46
N HIS A 66 -3.07 0.69 9.62
CA HIS A 66 -3.92 0.85 8.44
C HIS A 66 -5.35 1.27 8.83
N ALA A 67 -5.99 0.53 9.75
CA ALA A 67 -7.31 0.91 10.26
C ALA A 67 -7.29 2.31 10.90
N ALA A 68 -6.22 2.70 11.61
CA ALA A 68 -6.08 4.05 12.15
C ALA A 68 -5.90 5.12 11.06
N ASP A 69 -5.22 4.82 9.95
CA ASP A 69 -5.10 5.72 8.80
C ASP A 69 -6.48 5.96 8.16
N GLU A 70 -7.32 4.95 8.07
CA GLU A 70 -8.71 5.12 7.63
C GLU A 70 -9.56 5.88 8.64
N GLU A 71 -9.70 5.34 9.85
CA GLU A 71 -10.71 5.78 10.80
C GLU A 71 -10.44 7.16 11.40
N GLN A 72 -9.16 7.52 11.54
CA GLN A 72 -8.75 8.78 12.17
C GLN A 72 -8.36 9.85 11.15
N SER A 73 -8.03 9.49 9.90
CA SER A 73 -7.62 10.46 8.88
C SER A 73 -8.56 10.51 7.69
N LEU A 74 -8.79 9.39 7.01
CA LEU A 74 -9.54 9.35 5.75
C LEU A 74 -11.06 9.50 5.98
N PHE A 75 -11.65 8.63 6.80
CA PHE A 75 -13.09 8.56 7.03
C PHE A 75 -13.67 9.88 7.56
N PRO A 76 -13.03 10.59 8.53
CA PRO A 76 -13.56 11.87 9.00
C PRO A 76 -13.67 12.93 7.90
N ARG A 77 -12.73 12.96 6.97
CA ARG A 77 -12.73 13.91 5.84
C ARG A 77 -13.79 13.53 4.82
N LEU A 78 -13.87 12.25 4.44
CA LEU A 78 -14.93 11.76 3.56
C LEU A 78 -16.35 12.07 4.07
N ARG A 79 -16.58 11.95 5.38
CA ARG A 79 -17.88 12.31 6.00
C ARG A 79 -18.26 13.77 5.79
N GLN A 80 -17.29 14.68 5.66
CA GLN A 80 -17.56 16.10 5.43
C GLN A 80 -18.01 16.38 3.99
N HIS A 81 -17.58 15.55 3.03
CA HIS A 81 -17.92 15.70 1.61
C HIS A 81 -19.22 14.98 1.24
N ASP A 82 -19.49 13.79 1.80
CA ASP A 82 -20.75 13.05 1.58
C ASP A 82 -21.32 12.48 2.89
N PRO A 83 -22.20 13.23 3.57
CA PRO A 83 -22.86 12.77 4.80
C PRO A 83 -23.78 11.56 4.60
N VAL A 84 -24.22 11.26 3.37
CA VAL A 84 -25.14 10.13 3.07
C VAL A 84 -24.36 8.81 2.92
N ALA A 85 -23.06 8.87 2.59
CA ALA A 85 -22.14 7.73 2.54
C ALA A 85 -21.79 7.12 3.92
N PHE A 86 -22.29 7.70 5.01
CA PHE A 86 -21.96 7.29 6.39
C PHE A 86 -22.28 5.82 6.69
N ARG A 87 -23.32 5.25 6.07
CA ARG A 87 -23.67 3.83 6.26
C ARG A 87 -22.55 2.87 5.84
N SER A 88 -21.78 3.22 4.81
CA SER A 88 -20.64 2.41 4.37
C SER A 88 -19.47 2.53 5.34
N LEU A 89 -19.20 3.73 5.86
CA LEU A 89 -18.09 3.96 6.79
C LEU A 89 -18.29 3.29 8.15
N GLU A 90 -19.51 3.32 8.71
CA GLU A 90 -19.80 2.58 9.95
C GLU A 90 -19.69 1.06 9.77
N ALA A 91 -20.07 0.54 8.60
CA ALA A 91 -19.91 -0.86 8.28
C ALA A 91 -18.43 -1.25 8.24
N LEU A 92 -17.58 -0.48 7.55
CA LEU A 92 -16.13 -0.70 7.49
C LEU A 92 -15.47 -0.68 8.89
N THR A 93 -15.82 0.27 9.75
CA THR A 93 -15.31 0.30 11.14
C THR A 93 -15.76 -0.91 11.98
N ARG A 94 -16.99 -1.41 11.75
CA ARG A 94 -17.43 -2.66 12.41
C ARG A 94 -16.66 -3.86 11.89
N GLU A 95 -16.40 -3.93 10.59
CA GLU A 95 -15.59 -4.99 9.97
C GLU A 95 -14.16 -4.99 10.52
N HIS A 96 -13.53 -3.83 10.73
CA HIS A 96 -12.25 -3.74 11.43
C HIS A 96 -12.30 -4.35 12.84
N THR A 97 -13.36 -4.04 13.59
CA THR A 97 -13.55 -4.57 14.95
C THR A 97 -13.73 -6.09 14.95
N GLU A 98 -14.50 -6.61 14.00
CA GLU A 98 -14.73 -8.05 13.82
C GLU A 98 -13.46 -8.78 13.38
N ALA A 99 -12.70 -8.19 12.45
CA ALA A 99 -11.43 -8.73 11.98
C ALA A 99 -10.38 -8.76 13.11
N ASP A 100 -10.30 -7.72 13.94
CA ASP A 100 -9.39 -7.68 15.09
C ASP A 100 -9.78 -8.71 16.16
N ALA A 101 -11.07 -8.88 16.44
CA ALA A 101 -11.54 -9.92 17.35
C ALA A 101 -11.21 -11.33 16.85
N THR A 102 -11.44 -11.59 15.55
CA THR A 102 -11.12 -12.86 14.90
C THR A 102 -9.61 -13.12 14.91
N TYR A 103 -8.81 -12.10 14.63
CA TYR A 103 -7.35 -12.18 14.64
C TYR A 103 -6.81 -12.48 16.05
N ARG A 104 -7.32 -11.83 17.10
CA ARG A 104 -6.86 -12.07 18.48
C ARG A 104 -7.01 -13.54 18.89
N GLU A 105 -8.15 -14.16 18.59
CA GLU A 105 -8.34 -15.58 18.85
C GLU A 105 -7.44 -16.47 17.99
N LEU A 106 -7.25 -16.11 16.72
CA LEU A 106 -6.34 -16.83 15.83
C LEU A 106 -4.89 -16.76 16.32
N ALA A 107 -4.47 -15.60 16.83
CA ALA A 107 -3.11 -15.36 17.31
C ALA A 107 -2.77 -16.25 18.50
N ASP A 108 -3.70 -16.43 19.45
CA ASP A 108 -3.51 -17.34 20.59
C ASP A 108 -3.21 -18.79 20.14
N LEU A 109 -3.96 -19.27 19.14
CA LEU A 109 -3.73 -20.60 18.55
C LEU A 109 -2.43 -20.66 17.74
N ALA A 110 -2.11 -19.59 17.01
CA ALA A 110 -0.88 -19.49 16.25
C ALA A 110 0.36 -19.55 17.14
N GLU A 111 0.34 -18.89 18.30
CA GLU A 111 1.41 -18.94 19.30
C GLU A 111 1.57 -20.35 19.91
N GLU A 112 0.47 -21.05 20.17
CA GLU A 112 0.52 -22.46 20.54
C GLU A 112 1.20 -23.29 19.46
N LEU A 113 0.75 -23.18 18.20
CA LEU A 113 1.29 -23.92 17.07
C LEU A 113 2.78 -23.65 16.88
N LEU A 114 3.23 -22.41 17.02
CA LEU A 114 4.65 -22.05 16.93
C LEU A 114 5.51 -22.69 18.02
N ARG A 115 4.95 -22.89 19.22
CA ARG A 115 5.66 -23.48 20.36
C ARG A 115 5.73 -25.00 20.30
N THR A 116 4.66 -25.65 19.83
CA THR A 116 4.52 -27.12 19.86
C THR A 116 4.79 -27.78 18.51
N GLY A 117 4.72 -27.03 17.41
CA GLY A 117 4.80 -27.53 16.03
C GLY A 117 3.56 -28.27 15.54
N ARG A 118 2.52 -28.41 16.37
CA ARG A 118 1.26 -29.11 16.06
C ARG A 118 0.18 -28.78 17.08
N PHE A 119 -1.09 -28.87 16.69
CA PHE A 119 -2.15 -28.85 17.69
C PHE A 119 -2.26 -30.19 18.43
N GLU A 120 -2.60 -30.11 19.72
CA GLU A 120 -2.80 -31.29 20.58
C GLU A 120 -4.12 -32.02 20.28
N THR A 121 -5.11 -31.29 19.76
CA THR A 121 -6.47 -31.80 19.52
C THR A 121 -6.95 -31.42 18.12
N PRO A 122 -7.75 -32.29 17.45
CA PRO A 122 -8.39 -31.96 16.17
C PRO A 122 -9.24 -30.69 16.24
N GLU A 123 -9.90 -30.43 17.37
CA GLU A 123 -10.77 -29.27 17.57
C GLU A 123 -10.01 -27.94 17.45
N LYS A 124 -8.78 -27.88 17.98
CA LYS A 124 -7.91 -26.70 17.85
C LYS A 124 -7.44 -26.49 16.41
N SER A 125 -7.03 -27.57 15.73
CA SER A 125 -6.65 -27.53 14.30
C SER A 125 -7.80 -27.01 13.45
N ASP A 126 -8.99 -27.56 13.66
CA ASP A 126 -10.21 -27.13 12.98
C ASP A 126 -10.61 -25.69 13.31
N ARG A 127 -10.42 -25.24 14.56
CA ARG A 127 -10.69 -23.86 14.96
C ARG A 127 -9.73 -22.89 14.29
N PHE A 128 -8.43 -23.19 14.29
CA PHE A 128 -7.40 -22.37 13.64
C PHE A 128 -7.70 -22.21 12.15
N ARG A 129 -7.99 -23.31 11.45
CA ARG A 129 -8.38 -23.27 10.03
C ARG A 129 -9.63 -22.42 9.78
N ARG A 130 -10.68 -22.59 10.59
CA ARG A 130 -11.91 -21.80 10.45
C ARG A 130 -11.64 -20.31 10.64
N LEU A 131 -10.88 -19.94 11.67
CA LEU A 131 -10.52 -18.54 11.92
C LEU A 131 -9.68 -17.95 10.78
N ALA A 132 -8.73 -18.72 10.23
CA ALA A 132 -7.92 -18.27 9.09
C ALA A 132 -8.78 -17.99 7.85
N SER A 133 -9.72 -18.90 7.54
CA SER A 133 -10.69 -18.71 6.44
C SER A 133 -11.63 -17.53 6.69
N MET A 134 -12.20 -17.42 7.90
CA MET A 134 -13.08 -16.31 8.26
C MET A 134 -12.38 -14.96 8.14
N LEU A 135 -11.14 -14.87 8.63
CA LEU A 135 -10.34 -13.65 8.54
C LEU A 135 -10.00 -13.31 7.07
N GLY A 136 -9.66 -14.33 6.27
CA GLY A 136 -9.45 -14.18 4.83
C GLY A 136 -10.68 -13.62 4.11
N ASP A 137 -11.85 -14.18 4.38
CA ASP A 137 -13.11 -13.74 3.75
C ASP A 137 -13.54 -12.34 4.18
N LEU A 138 -13.39 -12.01 5.47
CA LEU A 138 -13.63 -10.66 5.99
C LEU A 138 -12.76 -9.64 5.26
N TYR A 139 -11.45 -9.84 5.19
CA TYR A 139 -10.56 -8.88 4.52
C TYR A 139 -10.78 -8.82 3.01
N ARG A 140 -11.06 -9.93 2.33
CA ARG A 140 -11.36 -9.91 0.89
C ARG A 140 -12.59 -9.05 0.58
N LEU A 141 -13.65 -9.19 1.36
CA LEU A 141 -14.87 -8.40 1.19
C LEU A 141 -14.62 -6.92 1.53
N HIS A 142 -13.98 -6.67 2.66
CA HIS A 142 -13.66 -5.34 3.17
C HIS A 142 -12.78 -4.56 2.18
N ILE A 143 -11.63 -5.13 1.79
CA ILE A 143 -10.69 -4.53 0.84
C ILE A 143 -11.37 -4.26 -0.49
N ARG A 144 -12.26 -5.14 -0.95
CA ARG A 144 -12.98 -4.93 -2.20
C ARG A 144 -13.88 -3.71 -2.12
N ALA A 145 -14.66 -3.56 -1.04
CA ALA A 145 -15.50 -2.40 -0.84
C ALA A 145 -14.68 -1.11 -0.82
N GLU A 146 -13.51 -1.13 -0.17
CA GLU A 146 -12.64 0.04 -0.14
C GLU A 146 -11.99 0.35 -1.49
N ASP A 147 -11.39 -0.65 -2.15
CA ASP A 147 -10.66 -0.46 -3.40
C ASP A 147 -11.57 -0.08 -4.58
N GLU A 148 -12.78 -0.65 -4.64
CA GLU A 148 -13.73 -0.45 -5.75
C GLU A 148 -14.64 0.76 -5.54
N GLU A 149 -14.95 1.12 -4.29
CA GLU A 149 -15.93 2.17 -3.99
C GLU A 149 -15.36 3.35 -3.19
N LEU A 150 -14.72 3.08 -2.04
CA LEU A 150 -14.33 4.13 -1.11
C LEU A 150 -13.14 4.96 -1.61
N LEU A 151 -12.03 4.30 -1.94
CA LEU A 151 -10.79 4.95 -2.33
C LEU A 151 -10.93 5.75 -3.65
N PRO A 152 -11.66 5.26 -4.68
CA PRO A 152 -11.94 6.08 -5.86
C PRO A 152 -12.72 7.36 -5.53
N ARG A 153 -13.69 7.30 -4.62
CA ARG A 153 -14.42 8.50 -4.15
C ARG A 153 -13.50 9.45 -3.40
N ALA A 154 -12.68 8.94 -2.48
CA ALA A 154 -11.69 9.77 -1.80
C ALA A 154 -10.76 10.50 -2.77
N GLN A 155 -10.31 9.83 -3.82
CA GLN A 155 -9.46 10.43 -4.84
C GLN A 155 -10.18 11.50 -5.68
N ALA A 156 -11.50 11.37 -5.87
CA ALA A 156 -12.31 12.32 -6.62
C ALA A 156 -12.71 13.55 -5.79
N ASP A 157 -13.06 13.34 -4.52
CA ASP A 157 -13.73 14.34 -3.69
C ASP A 157 -12.75 15.14 -2.80
N LEU A 158 -11.67 14.51 -2.32
CA LEU A 158 -10.72 15.18 -1.43
C LEU A 158 -9.75 16.08 -2.20
N SER A 159 -9.55 17.29 -1.68
CA SER A 159 -8.58 18.24 -2.20
C SER A 159 -7.13 17.77 -2.00
N ALA A 160 -6.21 18.33 -2.79
CA ALA A 160 -4.78 18.07 -2.63
C ALA A 160 -4.24 18.47 -1.24
N GLU A 161 -4.84 19.48 -0.60
CA GLU A 161 -4.51 19.89 0.77
C GLU A 161 -4.93 18.83 1.78
N GLU A 162 -6.16 18.33 1.69
CA GLU A 162 -6.66 17.25 2.56
C GLU A 162 -5.82 15.97 2.40
N MET A 163 -5.49 15.59 1.17
CA MET A 163 -4.59 14.45 0.91
C MET A 163 -3.20 14.67 1.52
N GLY A 164 -2.66 15.89 1.44
CA GLY A 164 -1.38 16.24 2.07
C GLY A 164 -1.41 16.12 3.61
N HIS A 165 -2.52 16.51 4.24
CA HIS A 165 -2.71 16.33 5.68
C HIS A 165 -2.82 14.84 6.07
N ILE A 166 -3.60 14.05 5.32
CA ILE A 166 -3.70 12.60 5.53
C ILE A 166 -2.31 11.96 5.45
N GLY A 167 -1.53 12.26 4.41
CA GLY A 167 -0.18 11.72 4.25
C GLY A 167 0.76 12.07 5.42
N THR A 168 0.67 13.30 5.93
CA THR A 168 1.44 13.74 7.10
C THR A 168 1.03 12.98 8.38
N GLU A 169 -0.27 12.77 8.59
CA GLU A 169 -0.80 11.99 9.71
C GLU A 169 -0.36 10.52 9.64
N MET A 170 -0.42 9.90 8.44
CA MET A 170 0.06 8.53 8.20
C MET A 170 1.55 8.40 8.52
N ALA A 171 2.36 9.40 8.16
CA ALA A 171 3.79 9.42 8.47
C ALA A 171 4.05 9.56 9.98
N ALA A 172 3.30 10.43 10.66
CA ALA A 172 3.41 10.64 12.09
C ALA A 172 3.11 9.35 12.87
N ARG A 173 2.09 8.56 12.49
CA ARG A 173 1.80 7.24 13.08
C ARG A 173 2.93 6.22 12.92
N ARG A 174 3.85 6.48 11.98
CA ARG A 174 5.04 5.67 11.73
C ARG A 174 6.32 6.29 12.30
N GLY A 175 6.21 7.38 13.06
CA GLY A 175 7.35 8.08 13.69
C GLY A 175 8.17 8.92 12.71
N ILE A 176 7.60 9.29 11.55
CA ILE A 176 8.29 10.00 10.49
C ILE A 176 7.83 11.46 10.46
N ASP A 177 8.77 12.39 10.65
CA ASP A 177 8.55 13.83 10.41
C ASP A 177 8.59 14.11 8.89
N TRP A 178 7.43 13.92 8.27
CA TRP A 178 7.28 13.99 6.81
C TRP A 178 7.53 15.39 6.27
N GLU A 179 7.06 16.42 6.95
CA GLU A 179 7.29 17.79 6.51
C GLU A 179 8.77 18.14 6.50
N ARG A 180 9.52 17.71 7.53
CA ARG A 180 10.97 17.89 7.56
C ARG A 180 11.64 17.16 6.40
N GLN A 181 11.22 15.93 6.09
CA GLN A 181 11.75 15.19 4.94
C GLN A 181 11.45 15.89 3.61
N ARG A 182 10.21 16.36 3.38
CA ARG A 182 9.83 17.12 2.19
C ARG A 182 10.64 18.41 2.05
N ARG A 183 10.85 19.16 3.13
CA ARG A 183 11.69 20.37 3.13
C ARG A 183 13.13 20.07 2.75
N VAL A 184 13.70 18.97 3.25
CA VAL A 184 15.07 18.55 2.90
C VAL A 184 15.15 18.19 1.42
N VAL A 185 14.23 17.37 0.90
CA VAL A 185 14.18 16.98 -0.52
C VAL A 185 14.03 18.21 -1.42
N ALA A 186 13.06 19.10 -1.13
CA ALA A 186 12.85 20.33 -1.90
C ALA A 186 14.09 21.24 -1.91
N SER A 187 14.83 21.31 -0.80
CA SER A 187 16.09 22.05 -0.70
C SER A 187 17.18 21.44 -1.59
N LEU A 188 17.33 20.11 -1.57
CA LEU A 188 18.29 19.38 -2.40
C LEU A 188 17.97 19.52 -3.89
N GLU A 189 16.71 19.37 -4.29
CA GLU A 189 16.31 19.55 -5.68
C GLU A 189 16.51 20.99 -6.15
N SER A 190 16.16 21.97 -5.32
CA SER A 190 16.41 23.39 -5.61
C SER A 190 17.91 23.69 -5.76
N ARG A 191 18.77 23.03 -4.97
CA ARG A 191 20.23 23.11 -5.12
C ARG A 191 20.71 22.42 -6.41
N ALA A 192 20.16 21.26 -6.75
CA ALA A 192 20.48 20.55 -7.99
C ALA A 192 20.07 21.34 -9.23
N ARG A 193 18.87 21.93 -9.24
CA ARG A 193 18.38 22.83 -10.30
C ARG A 193 19.31 24.04 -10.48
N ARG A 194 19.70 24.69 -9.38
CA ARG A 194 20.69 25.80 -9.42
C ARG A 194 22.06 25.38 -9.96
N ARG A 195 22.52 24.17 -9.64
CA ARG A 195 23.81 23.64 -10.13
C ARG A 195 23.79 23.27 -11.62
N ARG A 196 22.64 22.88 -12.17
CA ARG A 196 22.51 22.55 -13.60
C ARG A 196 22.51 23.79 -14.51
N GLY A 197 22.28 24.99 -13.96
CA GLY A 197 22.20 26.23 -14.73
C GLY A 197 21.00 26.26 -15.70
N PRO A 198 20.60 27.43 -16.23
CA PRO A 198 19.65 27.47 -17.34
C PRO A 198 20.34 26.90 -18.60
N GLU A 199 19.73 25.91 -19.26
CA GLU A 199 20.13 25.53 -20.62
C GLU A 199 20.07 26.80 -21.49
N SER A 200 21.22 27.27 -21.95
CA SER A 200 21.29 28.41 -22.84
C SER A 200 20.61 28.05 -24.15
N LEU A 201 19.48 28.69 -24.43
CA LEU A 201 18.99 28.91 -25.78
C LEU A 201 20.13 29.60 -26.56
N ARG A 202 20.96 28.81 -27.26
CA ARG A 202 21.83 29.34 -28.30
C ARG A 202 21.02 29.40 -29.58
N ASP A 203 20.45 30.59 -29.76
CA ASP A 203 20.09 31.17 -31.04
C ASP A 203 21.28 31.05 -32.00
N GLY A 204 21.10 30.24 -33.05
CA GLY A 204 22.08 30.00 -34.11
C GLY A 204 21.75 30.82 -35.34
N GLY A 205 21.59 32.14 -35.19
CA GLY A 205 21.58 33.07 -36.31
C GLY A 205 22.99 33.19 -36.90
N LEU A 206 23.20 32.64 -38.09
CA LEU A 206 24.33 32.96 -38.95
C LEU A 206 23.81 33.45 -40.32
N THR A 207 23.86 34.76 -40.51
CA THR A 207 23.70 35.45 -41.79
C THR A 207 25.07 35.80 -42.39
N GLY A 208 25.28 35.42 -43.66
CA GLY A 208 26.20 36.02 -44.64
C GLY A 208 27.68 35.55 -44.59
N ALA A 209 28.38 35.28 -45.70
CA ALA A 209 28.11 35.50 -47.11
C ALA A 209 29.08 34.71 -48.02
N ALA A 210 28.62 34.47 -49.25
CA ALA A 210 29.32 34.43 -50.54
C ALA A 210 30.35 33.32 -50.87
N GLY A 211 30.04 32.58 -51.94
CA GLY A 211 30.98 31.74 -52.70
C GLY A 211 30.23 30.86 -53.69
N ALA A 212 29.98 31.37 -54.90
CA ALA A 212 29.34 30.69 -56.01
C ALA A 212 30.17 29.48 -56.50
N ASP A 213 29.53 28.37 -56.91
CA ASP A 213 29.67 27.85 -58.27
C ASP A 213 28.66 26.74 -58.62
N LEU A 214 28.56 26.48 -59.92
CA LEU A 214 27.43 26.01 -60.70
C LEU A 214 27.26 24.47 -60.87
N ALA A 215 25.98 24.09 -61.01
CA ALA A 215 25.39 23.20 -62.03
C ALA A 215 25.24 21.67 -61.87
N HIS A 216 24.12 21.22 -62.47
CA HIS A 216 23.64 19.87 -62.83
C HIS A 216 23.06 19.01 -61.68
N GLY A 217 21.82 18.48 -61.70
CA GLY A 217 20.84 18.26 -62.77
C GLY A 217 20.41 16.78 -62.81
N ARG A 218 19.10 16.51 -62.67
CA ARG A 218 18.31 15.23 -62.82
C ARG A 218 17.78 14.66 -61.50
N VAL A 219 16.45 14.62 -61.24
CA VAL A 219 15.31 13.92 -61.91
C VAL A 219 15.17 12.46 -61.46
N ARG A 220 14.10 12.18 -60.68
CA ARG A 220 13.16 11.02 -60.61
C ARG A 220 13.76 9.59 -60.56
N ARG A 221 13.23 8.58 -59.86
CA ARG A 221 11.85 8.10 -59.59
C ARG A 221 11.99 6.93 -58.57
N GLN A 222 10.96 6.60 -57.75
CA GLN A 222 10.23 5.31 -57.74
C GLN A 222 11.13 4.08 -57.99
N GLU A 223 11.23 3.09 -57.10
CA GLU A 223 10.20 2.34 -56.35
C GLU A 223 10.67 1.91 -54.96
#